data_AF-A0A961MQ47-F1
#
_entry.id   AF-A0A961MQ47-F1
#
_cell.length_a   1.000
_cell.length_b   1.000
_cell.length_c   1.000
_cell.angle_alpha   90.00
_cell.angle_beta   90.00
_cell.angle_gamma   90.00
#
_symmetry.space_group_name_H-M   'P 1'
#
loop_
_entity.id
_entity.type
_entity.pdbx_description
1 polymer ?
#
loop_
_entity_poly.entity_id
_entity_poly.type
_entity_poly.pdbx_seq_one_letter_code
_entity_poly.pdbx_strand_id
1 'polypeptide(L)'
;PARYVTGYLLTGGEEGIGEASHAWAELHVEGLGWVGFDPANRCCPDDRYIRLGSGRDALDAAPIRGVSRGGGTEAMDVTVVVAAQQ
;
A
#
# COMPACT_ATOMS: atom_id res chain seq x y z
N PRO A 1 -8.50 -0.11 17.74
CA PRO A 1 -8.66 0.74 16.54
C PRO A 1 -8.19 -0.02 15.28
N ALA A 2 -8.68 0.34 14.08
CA ALA A 2 -8.27 -0.30 12.83
C ALA A 2 -8.05 0.76 11.74
N ARG A 3 -7.14 0.50 10.79
CA ARG A 3 -6.92 1.34 9.61
C ARG A 3 -6.60 0.53 8.37
N TYR A 4 -7.07 1.00 7.23
CA TYR A 4 -6.65 0.57 5.91
C TYR A 4 -5.30 1.22 5.60
N VAL A 5 -4.37 0.47 5.03
CA VAL A 5 -3.05 0.95 4.65
C VAL A 5 -2.81 0.64 3.18
N THR A 6 -2.27 1.62 2.47
CA THR A 6 -1.79 1.44 1.09
C THR A 6 -0.29 1.70 1.03
N GLY A 7 0.38 0.98 0.15
CA GLY A 7 1.81 0.99 0.07
C GLY A 7 2.35 0.29 -1.17
N TYR A 8 3.64 -0.01 -1.13
CA TYR A 8 4.30 -0.89 -2.08
C TYR A 8 4.73 -2.18 -1.40
N LEU A 9 4.83 -3.25 -2.18
CA LEU A 9 5.35 -4.54 -1.75
C LEU A 9 6.47 -4.96 -2.70
N LEU A 10 7.65 -5.25 -2.15
CA LEU A 10 8.73 -5.87 -2.90
C LEU A 10 8.35 -7.34 -3.21
N THR A 11 7.92 -7.58 -4.45
CA THR A 11 7.60 -8.90 -4.98
C THR A 11 8.75 -9.39 -5.86
N GLY A 12 9.24 -10.62 -5.66
CA GLY A 12 10.09 -11.31 -6.65
C GLY A 12 11.61 -11.27 -6.49
N GLY A 13 12.16 -10.98 -5.30
CA GLY A 13 13.62 -10.98 -5.06
C GLY A 13 14.19 -9.58 -4.82
N GLU A 14 15.50 -9.39 -5.01
CA GLU A 14 16.20 -8.14 -4.68
C GLU A 14 15.85 -6.96 -5.61
N GLU A 15 15.41 -7.26 -6.85
CA GLU A 15 14.97 -6.27 -7.83
C GLU A 15 13.71 -6.79 -8.54
N GLY A 16 12.61 -6.06 -8.43
CA GLY A 16 11.35 -6.41 -9.09
C GLY A 16 10.59 -5.17 -9.54
N ILE A 17 9.98 -5.24 -10.72
CA ILE A 17 8.86 -4.36 -11.07
C ILE A 17 7.72 -4.81 -10.17
N GLY A 18 7.51 -4.08 -9.07
CA GLY A 18 6.53 -4.43 -8.06
C GLY A 18 5.10 -4.22 -8.57
N GLU A 19 4.13 -4.76 -7.83
CA GLU A 19 2.75 -4.29 -7.98
C GLU A 19 2.71 -2.78 -7.75
N ALA A 20 2.08 -2.05 -8.68
CA ALA A 20 2.01 -0.59 -8.68
C ALA A 20 1.41 -0.03 -7.37
N SER A 21 0.65 -0.85 -6.64
CA SER A 21 0.19 -0.58 -5.28
C SER A 21 -0.20 -1.88 -4.60
N HIS A 22 0.00 -1.96 -3.29
CA HIS A 22 -0.51 -3.02 -2.43
C HIS A 22 -1.27 -2.43 -1.24
N ALA A 23 -2.10 -3.24 -0.59
CA ALA A 23 -2.86 -2.83 0.57
C ALA A 23 -2.98 -3.92 1.64
N TRP A 24 -3.00 -3.49 2.90
CA TRP A 24 -3.18 -4.34 4.07
C TRP A 24 -3.97 -3.60 5.16
N ALA A 25 -4.32 -4.30 6.24
CA ALA A 25 -4.99 -3.73 7.38
C ALA A 25 -4.05 -3.66 8.59
N GLU A 26 -4.20 -2.63 9.43
CA GLU A 26 -3.51 -2.56 10.72
C GLU A 26 -4.52 -2.42 11.87
N LEU A 27 -4.26 -3.13 12.96
CA LEU A 27 -5.00 -3.03 14.22
C LEU A 27 -4.12 -2.44 15.29
N HIS A 28 -4.63 -1.45 16.03
CA HIS A 28 -3.94 -0.94 17.21
C HIS A 28 -4.25 -1.84 18.40
N VAL A 29 -3.23 -2.53 18.89
CA VAL A 29 -3.26 -3.41 20.05
C VAL A 29 -2.59 -2.70 21.22
N GLU A 30 -3.25 -2.65 22.37
CA GLU A 30 -2.72 -2.02 23.57
C GLU A 30 -1.38 -2.66 23.99
N GLY A 31 -0.38 -1.84 24.29
CA GLY A 31 0.98 -2.29 24.64
C GLY A 31 1.87 -2.68 23.46
N LEU A 32 1.30 -2.98 22.27
CA LEU A 32 2.07 -3.39 21.09
C LEU A 32 2.08 -2.33 19.97
N GLY A 33 1.08 -1.44 19.94
CA GLY A 33 0.92 -0.43 18.90
C GLY A 33 0.19 -0.97 17.67
N TRP A 34 0.53 -0.47 16.48
CA TRP A 34 -0.10 -0.89 15.22
C TRP A 34 0.52 -2.20 14.71
N VAL A 35 -0.33 -3.22 14.54
CA VAL A 35 0.04 -4.53 14.01
C VAL A 35 -0.59 -4.73 12.65
N GLY A 36 0.22 -5.06 11.64
CA GLY A 36 -0.23 -5.26 10.26
C GLY A 36 -0.65 -6.68 9.95
N PHE A 37 -1.66 -6.82 9.10
CA PHE A 37 -2.22 -8.07 8.62
C PHE A 37 -2.49 -7.97 7.12
N ASP A 38 -1.82 -8.81 6.35
CA ASP A 38 -2.03 -8.95 4.92
C ASP A 38 -2.78 -10.28 4.63
N PRO A 39 -4.10 -10.23 4.41
CA PRO A 39 -4.87 -11.43 4.09
C PRO A 39 -4.60 -11.97 2.67
N ALA A 40 -4.11 -11.14 1.74
CA ALA A 40 -3.79 -11.56 0.38
C ALA A 40 -2.54 -12.46 0.37
N ASN A 41 -1.53 -12.10 1.16
CA ASN A 41 -0.29 -12.87 1.30
C ASN A 41 -0.24 -13.78 2.55
N ARG A 42 -1.29 -13.75 3.38
CA ARG A 42 -1.43 -14.56 4.60
C ARG A 42 -0.27 -14.39 5.58
N CYS A 43 0.24 -13.16 5.70
CA CYS A 43 1.34 -12.83 6.58
C CYS A 43 1.15 -11.48 7.27
N CYS A 44 2.01 -11.20 8.25
CA CYS A 44 2.19 -9.84 8.75
C CYS A 44 3.20 -9.11 7.82
N PRO A 45 3.03 -7.80 7.56
CA PRO A 45 4.02 -7.01 6.85
C PRO A 45 5.41 -7.13 7.48
N ASP A 46 6.41 -7.30 6.63
CA ASP A 46 7.84 -7.33 6.96
C ASP A 46 8.57 -6.22 6.19
N ASP A 47 9.91 -6.28 6.15
CA ASP A 47 10.77 -5.27 5.52
C ASP A 47 10.53 -5.08 4.00
N ARG A 48 9.72 -5.95 3.37
CA ARG A 48 9.31 -5.80 1.97
C ARG A 48 8.18 -4.80 1.77
N TYR A 49 7.53 -4.33 2.83
CA TYR A 49 6.35 -3.47 2.77
C TYR A 49 6.75 -2.01 3.03
N ILE A 50 6.39 -1.12 2.10
CA ILE A 50 6.60 0.32 2.25
C ILE A 50 5.23 1.00 2.36
N ARG A 51 4.93 1.58 3.52
CA ARG A 51 3.68 2.33 3.73
C ARG A 51 3.73 3.70 3.04
N LEU A 52 2.68 4.03 2.30
CA LEU A 52 2.48 5.35 1.68
C LEU A 52 1.39 6.16 2.38
N GLY A 53 0.28 5.52 2.74
CA GLY A 53 -0.86 6.20 3.34
C GLY A 53 -1.71 5.26 4.19
N SER A 54 -2.46 5.82 5.14
CA SER A 54 -3.40 5.06 5.95
C SER A 54 -4.66 5.86 6.24
N GLY A 55 -5.80 5.19 6.29
CA GLY A 55 -7.10 5.82 6.46
C GLY A 55 -8.15 4.84 6.96
N ARG A 56 -9.41 5.29 6.99
CA ARG A 56 -10.54 4.40 7.32
C ARG A 56 -10.77 3.36 6.22
N ASP A 57 -10.52 3.74 4.97
CA ASP A 57 -10.69 2.91 3.78
C ASP A 57 -9.69 3.29 2.67
N ALA A 58 -9.85 2.67 1.49
CA ALA A 58 -8.99 2.90 0.33
C ALA A 58 -9.04 4.34 -0.18
N LEU A 59 -10.19 5.01 -0.11
CA LEU A 59 -10.27 6.42 -0.47
C LEU A 59 -9.42 7.22 0.51
N ASP A 60 -9.61 7.03 1.81
CA ASP A 60 -8.86 7.76 2.85
C ASP A 60 -7.36 7.45 2.90
N ALA A 61 -6.92 6.34 2.34
CA ALA A 61 -5.50 6.00 2.25
C ALA A 61 -4.87 6.38 0.90
N ALA A 62 -5.65 6.70 -0.13
CA ALA A 62 -5.16 6.88 -1.50
C ALA A 62 -4.04 7.95 -1.58
N PRO A 63 -2.87 7.63 -2.17
CA PRO A 63 -1.74 8.55 -2.27
C PRO A 63 -2.02 9.69 -3.26
N ILE A 64 -2.83 9.44 -4.29
CA ILE A 64 -3.30 10.42 -5.27
C ILE A 64 -4.82 10.36 -5.29
N ARG A 65 -5.47 11.52 -5.16
CA ARG A 65 -6.91 11.68 -5.33
C ARG A 65 -7.17 12.83 -6.29
N GLY A 66 -8.13 12.63 -7.18
CA GLY A 66 -8.57 13.64 -8.13
C GLY A 66 -10.08 13.57 -8.31
N VAL A 67 -10.64 14.65 -8.84
CA VAL A 67 -12.02 14.69 -9.31
C VAL A 67 -11.96 15.09 -10.77
N SER A 68 -12.50 14.25 -11.65
CA SER A 68 -12.70 14.62 -13.05
C SER A 68 -14.03 15.34 -13.22
N ARG A 69 -14.05 16.44 -13.98
CA ARG A 69 -15.27 17.20 -14.31
C ARG A 69 -15.26 17.56 -15.79
N GLY A 70 -16.31 17.15 -16.51
CA GLY A 70 -16.36 17.19 -17.97
C GLY A 70 -15.90 15.86 -18.58
N GLY A 71 -16.41 15.52 -19.77
CA GLY A 71 -16.03 14.30 -20.48
C GLY A 71 -14.76 14.46 -21.31
N GLY A 72 -13.99 13.39 -21.45
CA GLY A 72 -12.76 13.30 -22.21
C GLY A 72 -12.10 11.93 -22.03
N THR A 73 -11.03 11.66 -22.77
CA THR A 73 -10.24 10.44 -22.57
C THR A 73 -9.19 10.70 -21.49
N GLU A 74 -9.16 9.87 -20.46
CA GLU A 74 -8.16 9.90 -19.40
C GLU A 74 -7.29 8.63 -19.47
N ALA A 75 -6.00 8.78 -19.23
CA ALA A 75 -5.05 7.67 -19.14
C ALA A 75 -4.12 7.89 -17.95
N MET A 76 -3.77 6.82 -17.24
CA MET A 76 -2.84 6.84 -16.12
C MET A 76 -1.85 5.69 -16.28
N ASP A 77 -0.57 6.03 -16.40
CA ASP A 77 0.54 5.09 -16.42
C ASP A 77 1.30 5.19 -15.10
N VAL A 78 1.55 4.04 -14.47
CA VAL A 78 2.25 3.96 -13.18
C VAL A 78 3.33 2.89 -13.26
N THR A 79 4.56 3.27 -12.90
CA THR A 79 5.70 2.37 -12.79
C THR A 79 6.35 2.55 -11.42
N VAL A 80 6.53 1.44 -10.70
CA VAL A 80 7.17 1.42 -9.39
C VAL A 80 8.28 0.38 -9.39
N VAL A 81 9.46 0.78 -8.92
CA VAL A 81 10.61 -0.12 -8.68
C VAL A 81 10.95 -0.02 -7.20
N VAL A 82 10.89 -1.16 -6.51
CA VAL A 82 11.33 -1.30 -5.12
C VAL A 82 12.55 -2.22 -5.12
N ALA A 83 13.56 -1.88 -4.32
CA ALA A 83 14.78 -2.67 -4.18
C ALA A 83 15.20 -2.70 -2.71
N ALA A 84 15.87 -3.78 -2.31
CA ALA A 84 16.50 -3.87 -1.01
C ALA A 84 17.72 -2.93 -0.96
N GLN A 85 17.91 -2.24 0.17
CA GLN A 85 19.09 -1.40 0.37
C GLN A 85 20.27 -2.24 0.88
N GLN A 86 21.41 -2.15 0.20
CA GLN A 86 22.67 -2.81 0.55
C GLN A 86 23.41 -2.06 1.68
#